data_AF-A0A6V8LDP6-F1
#
_entry.id   AF-A0A6V8LDP6-F1
#
_cell.length_a   1.000
_cell.length_b   1.000
_cell.length_c   1.000
_cell.angle_alpha   90.00
_cell.angle_beta   90.00
_cell.angle_gamma   90.00
#
_symmetry.space_group_name_H-M   'P 1'
#
loop_
_entity.id
_entity.type
_entity.pdbx_description
1 polymer ?
#
loop_
_entity_poly.entity_id
_entity_poly.type
_entity_poly.pdbx_seq_one_letter_code
_entity_poly.pdbx_strand_id
1 'polypeptide(L)'
;MWCVNGRGDGLERRLEPAITAAAREAVAAAPPAAQDHLLVAWAAAYGRSPDPDKVFHEVIRAIEDIACPLVEPSKAQGGRSTLGTVIGELRNNSFTKWELLLPGHEGQPRDITHLVGMLELIWHAQVSRHGGAPKSRRQDQTEAQTVVHLAATVAHWLSSGVLRRKANP
;
A
#
# COMPACT_ATOMS: atom_id res chain seq x y z
N MET A 1 -6.29 25.82 -1.79
CA MET A 1 -5.64 26.41 -0.60
C MET A 1 -4.49 25.51 -0.17
N TRP A 2 -3.37 26.04 0.33
CA TRP A 2 -2.19 25.28 0.79
C TRP A 2 -2.16 25.19 2.33
N CYS A 3 -1.48 24.18 2.89
CA CYS A 3 -1.15 24.07 4.31
C CYS A 3 0.24 23.45 4.51
N VAL A 4 0.81 23.58 5.72
CA VAL A 4 2.08 22.92 6.06
C VAL A 4 1.87 21.41 6.07
N ASN A 5 2.79 20.67 5.46
CA ASN A 5 2.75 19.21 5.39
C ASN A 5 2.99 18.56 6.77
N GLY A 6 2.75 17.25 6.88
CA GLY A 6 2.91 16.52 8.15
C GLY A 6 4.34 16.52 8.71
N ARG A 7 5.35 16.80 7.89
CA ARG A 7 6.77 16.86 8.29
C ARG A 7 7.22 18.26 8.75
N GLY A 8 6.43 19.30 8.51
CA GLY A 8 6.78 20.67 8.85
C GLY A 8 7.82 21.33 7.93
N ASP A 9 8.25 20.64 6.87
CA ASP A 9 9.33 21.08 5.97
C ASP A 9 8.83 21.54 4.59
N GLY A 10 7.51 21.52 4.36
CA GLY A 10 6.93 21.83 3.06
C GLY A 10 5.45 22.20 3.09
N LEU A 11 4.91 22.49 1.91
CA LEU A 11 3.49 22.81 1.70
C LEU A 11 2.79 21.72 0.89
N GLU A 12 1.57 21.37 1.30
CA GLU A 12 0.69 20.42 0.61
C GLU A 12 -0.69 21.03 0.31
N ARG A 13 -1.35 20.52 -0.73
CA ARG A 13 -2.70 20.92 -1.13
C ARG A 13 -3.64 20.55 0.01
N ARG A 14 -4.36 21.55 0.53
CA ARG A 14 -5.36 21.33 1.58
C ARG A 14 -6.49 20.48 1.03
N LEU A 15 -6.69 19.32 1.65
CA LEU A 15 -7.88 18.48 1.51
C LEU A 15 -8.79 18.71 2.72
N GLU A 16 -9.95 18.06 2.71
CA GLU A 16 -10.78 17.98 3.92
C GLU A 16 -9.96 17.40 5.09
N PRO A 17 -9.93 18.05 6.27
CA PRO A 17 -9.08 17.64 7.38
C PRO A 17 -9.24 16.18 7.79
N ALA A 18 -10.47 15.64 7.72
CA ALA A 18 -10.76 14.25 8.04
C ALA A 18 -10.05 13.26 7.11
N ILE A 19 -9.92 13.58 5.82
CA ILE A 19 -9.24 12.73 4.83
C ILE A 19 -7.74 12.69 5.16
N THR A 20 -7.14 13.86 5.39
CA THR A 20 -5.72 13.95 5.75
C THR A 20 -5.44 13.27 7.08
N ALA A 21 -6.33 13.41 8.08
CA ALA A 21 -6.19 12.77 9.38
C ALA A 21 -6.23 11.24 9.26
N ALA A 22 -7.22 10.68 8.56
CA ALA A 22 -7.33 9.24 8.37
C ALA A 22 -6.11 8.64 7.64
N ALA A 23 -5.61 9.33 6.61
CA ALA A 23 -4.39 8.89 5.91
C ALA A 23 -3.16 8.95 6.83
N ARG A 24 -3.02 10.00 7.65
CA ARG A 24 -1.90 10.12 8.60
C ARG A 24 -1.95 9.07 9.72
N GLU A 25 -3.14 8.73 10.20
CA GLU A 25 -3.34 7.65 11.17
C GLU A 25 -2.94 6.29 10.58
N ALA A 26 -3.34 6.03 9.33
CA ALA A 26 -2.92 4.86 8.59
C ALA A 26 -1.38 4.77 8.44
N VAL A 27 -0.72 5.90 8.14
CA VAL A 27 0.74 5.99 8.11
C VAL A 27 1.34 5.70 9.50
N ALA A 28 0.83 6.33 10.56
CA ALA A 28 1.39 6.18 11.90
C ALA A 28 1.33 4.73 12.44
N ALA A 29 0.37 3.93 11.96
CA ALA A 29 0.26 2.52 12.31
C ALA A 29 1.32 1.63 11.63
N ALA A 30 1.96 2.09 10.55
CA ALA A 30 2.92 1.30 9.78
C ALA A 30 4.31 1.22 10.45
N PRO A 31 5.17 0.24 10.11
CA PRO A 31 6.58 0.22 10.51
C PRO A 31 7.35 1.42 9.96
N PRO A 32 8.42 1.91 10.63
CA PRO A 32 9.11 3.16 10.27
C PRO A 32 9.52 3.28 8.80
N ALA A 33 10.06 2.21 8.19
CA ALA A 33 10.46 2.23 6.78
C ALA A 33 9.27 2.49 5.83
N ALA A 34 8.13 1.83 6.09
CA ALA A 34 6.91 2.06 5.35
C ALA A 34 6.31 3.46 5.60
N GLN A 35 6.43 3.99 6.83
CA GLN A 35 5.98 5.35 7.15
C GLN A 35 6.68 6.39 6.28
N ASP A 36 8.00 6.28 6.15
CA ASP A 36 8.79 7.22 5.36
C ASP A 36 8.38 7.22 3.90
N HIS A 37 8.21 6.03 3.32
CA HIS A 37 7.73 5.89 1.94
C HIS A 37 6.32 6.47 1.75
N LEU A 38 5.38 6.22 2.66
CA LEU A 38 4.02 6.77 2.56
C LEU A 38 3.99 8.30 2.71
N LEU A 39 4.82 8.88 3.59
CA LEU A 39 4.94 10.33 3.72
C LEU A 39 5.53 10.97 2.47
N VAL A 40 6.55 10.35 1.87
CA VAL A 40 7.14 10.79 0.61
C VAL A 40 6.12 10.68 -0.53
N ALA A 41 5.37 9.57 -0.61
CA ALA A 41 4.31 9.38 -1.59
C ALA A 41 3.21 10.45 -1.46
N TRP A 42 2.78 10.75 -0.23
CA TRP A 42 1.79 11.79 0.04
C TRP A 42 2.27 13.17 -0.40
N ALA A 43 3.52 13.52 -0.07
CA ALA A 43 4.14 14.78 -0.50
C ALA A 43 4.30 14.84 -2.03
N ALA A 44 4.60 13.72 -2.69
CA ALA A 44 4.65 13.65 -4.15
C ALA A 44 3.26 13.71 -4.81
N ALA A 45 2.19 13.31 -4.11
CA ALA A 45 0.81 13.40 -4.62
C ALA A 45 0.18 14.79 -4.43
N TYR A 46 0.45 15.44 -3.29
CA TYR A 46 -0.24 16.67 -2.88
C TYR A 46 0.68 17.87 -2.66
N GLY A 47 2.00 17.71 -2.77
CA GLY A 47 2.96 18.80 -2.63
C GLY A 47 2.91 19.82 -3.76
N ARG A 48 3.70 20.90 -3.63
CA ARG A 48 3.76 21.99 -4.63
C ARG A 48 4.25 21.57 -6.01
N SER A 49 5.08 20.54 -6.06
CA SER A 49 5.59 19.96 -7.30
C SER A 49 5.23 18.47 -7.30
N PRO A 50 4.00 18.11 -7.70
CA PRO A 50 3.61 16.72 -7.71
C PRO A 50 4.47 15.89 -8.66
N ASP A 51 4.72 14.64 -8.28
CA ASP A 51 5.46 13.66 -9.07
C ASP A 51 4.72 12.31 -9.04
N PRO A 52 3.76 12.10 -9.97
CA PRO A 52 2.95 10.90 -10.01
C PRO A 52 3.74 9.59 -10.08
N ASP A 53 4.82 9.53 -10.87
CA ASP A 53 5.63 8.32 -10.98
C ASP A 53 6.30 7.98 -9.64
N LYS A 54 6.80 9.00 -8.94
CA LYS A 54 7.37 8.85 -7.60
C LYS A 54 6.31 8.34 -6.62
N VAL A 55 5.06 8.79 -6.70
CA VAL A 55 4.00 8.25 -5.85
C VAL A 55 3.89 6.74 -5.99
N PHE A 56 3.78 6.22 -7.21
CA PHE A 56 3.67 4.78 -7.45
C PHE A 56 4.88 4.00 -6.94
N HIS A 57 6.08 4.50 -7.17
CA HIS A 57 7.32 3.87 -6.69
C HIS A 57 7.37 3.77 -5.17
N GLU A 58 7.01 4.86 -4.48
CA GLU A 58 7.05 4.94 -3.02
C GLU A 58 5.93 4.13 -2.36
N VAL A 59 4.71 4.13 -2.90
CA VAL A 59 3.63 3.28 -2.33
C VAL A 59 3.93 1.79 -2.47
N ILE A 60 4.55 1.34 -3.57
CA ILE A 60 4.93 -0.06 -3.73
C ILE A 60 5.97 -0.44 -2.66
N ARG A 61 7.00 0.39 -2.46
CA ARG A 61 8.01 0.16 -1.43
C ARG A 61 7.41 0.13 -0.03
N ALA A 62 6.51 1.07 0.28
CA ALA A 62 5.81 1.07 1.57
C ALA A 62 5.06 -0.23 1.82
N ILE A 63 4.34 -0.74 0.83
CA ILE A 63 3.60 -2.00 0.97
C ILE A 63 4.56 -3.19 1.05
N GLU A 64 5.68 -3.19 0.32
CA GLU A 64 6.72 -4.22 0.43
C GLU A 64 7.32 -4.28 1.83
N ASP A 65 7.64 -3.14 2.43
CA ASP A 65 8.19 -3.04 3.79
C ASP A 65 7.27 -3.62 4.88
N ILE A 66 5.97 -3.71 4.61
CA ILE A 66 4.99 -4.31 5.52
C ILE A 66 4.73 -5.77 5.14
N ALA A 67 4.41 -6.02 3.88
CA ALA A 67 3.86 -7.29 3.42
C ALA A 67 4.92 -8.36 3.24
N CYS A 68 6.13 -8.01 2.78
CA CYS A 68 7.24 -8.96 2.60
C CYS A 68 7.62 -9.66 3.92
N PRO A 69 7.93 -8.95 5.03
CA PRO A 69 8.25 -9.62 6.29
C PRO A 69 7.05 -10.34 6.92
N LEU A 70 5.82 -9.89 6.66
CA LEU A 70 4.60 -10.51 7.19
C LEU A 70 4.27 -11.85 6.50
N VAL A 71 4.32 -11.87 5.17
CA VAL A 71 3.86 -13.01 4.34
C VAL A 71 5.00 -13.98 4.06
N GLU A 72 6.17 -13.46 3.70
CA GLU A 72 7.33 -14.23 3.25
C GLU A 72 8.61 -13.93 4.07
N PRO A 73 8.61 -14.06 5.40
CA PRO A 73 9.71 -13.60 6.27
C PRO A 73 11.09 -14.14 5.85
N SER A 74 11.17 -15.42 5.48
CA SER A 74 12.43 -16.03 5.03
C SER A 74 12.95 -15.46 3.72
N LYS A 75 12.07 -15.11 2.76
CA LYS A 75 12.49 -14.47 1.50
C LYS A 75 12.84 -13.00 1.71
N ALA A 76 12.12 -12.32 2.62
CA ALA A 76 12.37 -10.92 2.97
C ALA A 76 13.77 -10.74 3.59
N GLN A 77 14.18 -11.63 4.51
CA GLN A 77 15.54 -11.64 5.08
C GLN A 77 16.64 -11.77 4.01
N GLY A 78 16.35 -12.47 2.91
CA GLY A 78 17.27 -12.64 1.79
C GLY A 78 17.20 -11.54 0.71
N GLY A 79 16.38 -10.51 0.89
CA GLY A 79 16.21 -9.42 -0.09
C GLY A 79 15.56 -9.84 -1.42
N ARG A 80 14.81 -10.96 -1.42
CA ARG A 80 14.18 -11.53 -2.64
C ARG A 80 12.66 -11.41 -2.66
N SER A 81 12.05 -10.92 -1.57
CA SER A 81 10.60 -10.72 -1.49
C SER A 81 10.24 -9.36 -2.07
N THR A 82 9.20 -9.35 -2.89
CA THR A 82 8.63 -8.17 -3.56
C THR A 82 7.11 -8.24 -3.46
N LEU A 83 6.42 -7.16 -3.80
CA LEU A 83 4.97 -7.16 -3.81
C LEU A 83 4.41 -8.22 -4.79
N GLY A 84 5.09 -8.43 -5.93
CA GLY A 84 4.73 -9.49 -6.86
C GLY A 84 4.83 -10.91 -6.25
N THR A 85 5.87 -11.21 -5.47
CA THR A 85 6.01 -12.53 -4.82
C THR A 85 5.01 -12.71 -3.67
N VAL A 86 4.75 -11.65 -2.92
CA VAL A 86 3.73 -11.62 -1.87
C VAL A 86 2.34 -11.90 -2.45
N ILE A 87 1.95 -11.24 -3.54
CA ILE A 87 0.68 -11.48 -4.24
C ILE A 87 0.59 -12.96 -4.66
N GLY A 88 1.68 -13.52 -5.20
CA GLY A 88 1.76 -14.93 -5.56
C GLY A 88 1.54 -15.87 -4.37
N GLU A 89 2.23 -15.66 -3.26
CA GLU A 89 2.08 -16.49 -2.05
C GLU A 89 0.68 -16.38 -1.45
N LEU A 90 0.12 -15.17 -1.37
CA LEU A 90 -1.24 -14.96 -0.87
C LEU A 90 -2.27 -15.67 -1.76
N ARG A 91 -2.17 -15.57 -3.08
CA ARG A 91 -3.08 -16.27 -4.01
C ARG A 91 -3.00 -17.79 -3.88
N ASN A 92 -1.79 -18.33 -3.81
CA ASN A 92 -1.59 -19.78 -3.74
C ASN A 92 -2.06 -20.37 -2.40
N ASN A 93 -2.23 -19.54 -1.36
CA ASN A 93 -2.58 -19.97 -0.02
C ASN A 93 -3.81 -19.25 0.57
N SER A 94 -4.64 -18.64 -0.28
CA SER A 94 -5.75 -17.77 0.13
C SER A 94 -6.83 -18.48 0.93
N PHE A 95 -6.98 -19.79 0.73
CA PHE A 95 -7.96 -20.62 1.45
C PHE A 95 -7.36 -21.45 2.57
N THR A 96 -6.02 -21.58 2.63
CA THR A 96 -5.35 -22.56 3.48
C THR A 96 -4.57 -21.94 4.63
N LYS A 97 -3.89 -20.81 4.41
CA LYS A 97 -3.01 -20.20 5.43
C LYS A 97 -3.51 -18.86 5.95
N TRP A 98 -4.32 -18.15 5.18
CA TRP A 98 -4.64 -16.75 5.45
C TRP A 98 -6.13 -16.50 5.53
N GLU A 99 -6.51 -15.51 6.33
CA GLU A 99 -7.88 -15.03 6.47
C GLU A 99 -7.88 -13.53 6.82
N LEU A 100 -9.03 -12.88 6.59
CA LEU A 100 -9.28 -11.53 7.06
C LEU A 100 -10.00 -11.55 8.41
N LEU A 101 -9.72 -10.55 9.25
CA LEU A 101 -10.41 -10.29 10.50
C LEU A 101 -11.94 -10.11 10.32
N LEU A 102 -12.37 -9.57 9.17
CA LEU A 102 -13.79 -9.33 8.89
C LEU A 102 -14.53 -10.67 8.75
N PRO A 103 -15.73 -10.82 9.33
CA PRO A 103 -16.50 -12.05 9.19
C PRO A 103 -17.01 -12.25 7.74
N GLY A 104 -17.12 -13.51 7.36
CA GLY A 104 -17.87 -13.98 6.20
C GLY A 104 -19.38 -13.82 6.40
N HIS A 105 -20.15 -14.13 5.37
CA HIS A 105 -21.61 -13.96 5.37
C HIS A 105 -22.32 -14.78 6.46
N GLU A 106 -21.80 -15.95 6.78
CA GLU A 106 -22.34 -16.91 7.76
C GLU A 106 -21.52 -16.92 9.06
N GLY A 107 -20.69 -15.90 9.30
CA GLY A 107 -19.81 -15.82 10.47
C GLY A 107 -18.52 -16.66 10.38
N GLN A 108 -18.31 -17.37 9.27
CA GLN A 108 -17.04 -18.03 8.97
C GLN A 108 -15.92 -17.02 8.72
N PRO A 109 -14.63 -17.37 8.89
CA PRO A 109 -13.54 -16.47 8.51
C PRO A 109 -13.58 -16.09 7.03
N ARG A 110 -13.38 -14.81 6.73
CA ARG A 110 -13.42 -14.30 5.35
C ARG A 110 -12.10 -14.60 4.64
N ASP A 111 -12.18 -15.03 3.39
CA ASP A 111 -11.01 -15.19 2.54
C ASP A 111 -10.34 -13.85 2.21
N ILE A 112 -9.11 -13.92 1.70
CA ILE A 112 -8.27 -12.74 1.44
C ILE A 112 -8.40 -12.18 0.01
N THR A 113 -9.36 -12.64 -0.79
CA THR A 113 -9.47 -12.29 -2.23
C THR A 113 -9.54 -10.78 -2.45
N HIS A 114 -10.27 -10.07 -1.59
CA HIS A 114 -10.42 -8.61 -1.69
C HIS A 114 -9.10 -7.87 -1.41
N LEU A 115 -8.34 -8.33 -0.41
CA LEU A 115 -7.03 -7.77 -0.10
C LEU A 115 -6.04 -8.03 -1.23
N VAL A 116 -6.03 -9.25 -1.78
CA VAL A 116 -5.21 -9.60 -2.95
C VAL A 116 -5.55 -8.70 -4.14
N GLY A 117 -6.83 -8.49 -4.42
CA GLY A 117 -7.26 -7.58 -5.50
C GLY A 117 -6.77 -6.14 -5.30
N MET A 118 -6.79 -5.62 -4.07
CA MET A 118 -6.23 -4.30 -3.77
C MET A 118 -4.71 -4.23 -3.98
N LEU A 119 -3.98 -5.28 -3.60
CA LEU A 119 -2.54 -5.38 -3.84
C LEU A 119 -2.22 -5.46 -5.35
N GLU A 120 -3.01 -6.22 -6.10
CA GLU A 120 -2.91 -6.32 -7.57
C GLU A 120 -3.19 -4.97 -8.24
N LEU A 121 -4.19 -4.21 -7.76
CA LEU A 121 -4.45 -2.85 -8.25
C LEU A 121 -3.22 -1.95 -8.08
N ILE A 122 -2.60 -1.95 -6.89
CA ILE A 122 -1.38 -1.15 -6.64
C ILE A 122 -0.23 -1.62 -7.54
N TRP A 123 -0.01 -2.93 -7.62
CA TRP A 123 1.13 -3.51 -8.34
C TRP A 123 1.07 -3.28 -9.85
N HIS A 124 -0.11 -3.46 -10.45
CA HIS A 124 -0.31 -3.35 -11.91
C HIS A 124 -0.59 -1.93 -12.39
N ALA A 125 -1.05 -1.03 -11.52
CA ALA A 125 -1.31 0.36 -11.90
C ALA A 125 -0.02 1.13 -12.24
N GLN A 126 1.17 0.65 -11.85
CA GLN A 126 2.42 1.25 -12.30
C GLN A 126 2.72 0.85 -13.77
N VAL A 127 2.31 1.69 -14.73
CA VAL A 127 2.53 1.50 -16.17
C VAL A 127 3.87 2.05 -16.67
N SER A 128 4.55 2.89 -15.89
CA SER A 128 5.88 3.44 -16.19
C SER A 128 7.04 2.46 -15.94
N ARG A 129 6.76 1.17 -15.64
CA ARG A 129 7.75 0.22 -15.12
C ARG A 129 8.80 -0.27 -16.11
N HIS A 130 8.62 -0.10 -17.41
CA HIS A 130 9.60 -0.57 -18.40
C HIS A 130 9.70 0.41 -19.57
N GLY A 131 10.86 1.06 -19.70
CA GLY A 131 11.19 1.83 -20.90
C GLY A 131 11.11 0.92 -22.13
N GLY A 132 10.14 1.17 -23.01
CA GLY A 132 9.92 0.40 -24.24
C GLY A 132 8.70 -0.52 -24.26
N ALA A 133 7.94 -0.66 -23.17
CA ALA A 133 6.66 -1.37 -23.23
C ALA A 133 5.63 -0.54 -24.05
N PRO A 134 4.77 -1.16 -24.89
CA PRO A 134 3.82 -0.44 -25.75
C PRO A 134 2.86 0.51 -25.01
N LYS A 135 2.70 0.35 -23.70
CA LYS A 135 1.81 1.13 -22.83
C LYS A 135 2.56 2.00 -21.81
N SER A 136 3.89 2.11 -21.92
CA SER A 136 4.69 2.91 -20.99
C SER A 136 4.39 4.40 -21.17
N ARG A 137 3.84 5.02 -20.12
CA ARG A 137 3.61 6.47 -20.04
C ARG A 137 3.89 6.99 -18.64
N ARG A 138 4.03 8.31 -18.51
CA ARG A 138 4.01 8.99 -17.20
C ARG A 138 2.66 8.73 -16.54
N GLN A 139 2.68 8.59 -15.22
CA GLN A 139 1.48 8.46 -14.40
C GLN A 139 0.72 9.79 -14.33
N ASP A 140 -0.60 9.71 -14.26
CA ASP A 140 -1.46 10.88 -14.15
C ASP A 140 -1.62 11.31 -12.68
N GLN A 141 -1.88 12.59 -12.48
CA GLN A 141 -2.04 13.16 -11.14
C GLN A 141 -3.20 12.52 -10.35
N THR A 142 -4.31 12.21 -11.03
CA THR A 142 -5.47 11.57 -10.41
C THR A 142 -5.16 10.13 -10.03
N GLU A 143 -4.36 9.42 -10.84
CA GLU A 143 -3.92 8.05 -10.55
C GLU A 143 -3.04 8.04 -9.30
N ALA A 144 -2.10 8.98 -9.20
CA ALA A 144 -1.25 9.16 -8.03
C ALA A 144 -2.06 9.48 -6.75
N GLN A 145 -3.05 10.37 -6.84
CA GLN A 145 -3.94 10.67 -5.72
C GLN A 145 -4.81 9.48 -5.32
N THR A 146 -5.23 8.66 -6.29
CA THR A 146 -6.04 7.47 -6.01
C THR A 146 -5.20 6.39 -5.32
N VAL A 147 -4.00 6.10 -5.85
CA VAL A 147 -3.18 5.00 -5.35
C VAL A 147 -2.64 5.30 -3.95
N VAL A 148 -2.36 6.55 -3.60
CA VAL A 148 -1.87 6.88 -2.24
C VAL A 148 -2.93 6.61 -1.17
N HIS A 149 -4.21 6.86 -1.45
CA HIS A 149 -5.31 6.52 -0.53
C HIS A 149 -5.54 5.01 -0.41
N LEU A 150 -5.47 4.30 -1.55
CA LEU A 150 -5.53 2.84 -1.55
C LEU A 150 -4.37 2.24 -0.73
N ALA A 151 -3.15 2.73 -0.95
CA ALA A 151 -1.97 2.28 -0.24
C ALA A 151 -2.04 2.58 1.26
N ALA A 152 -2.54 3.76 1.66
CA ALA A 152 -2.77 4.07 3.08
C ALA A 152 -3.74 3.06 3.72
N THR A 153 -4.84 2.74 3.03
CA THR A 153 -5.82 1.75 3.51
C THR A 153 -5.19 0.37 3.68
N VAL A 154 -4.45 -0.10 2.66
CA VAL A 154 -3.78 -1.41 2.69
C VAL A 154 -2.70 -1.45 3.77
N ALA A 155 -1.88 -0.41 3.89
CA ALA A 155 -0.85 -0.31 4.92
C ALA A 155 -1.44 -0.38 6.32
N HIS A 156 -2.55 0.33 6.57
CA HIS A 156 -3.27 0.26 7.83
C HIS A 156 -3.79 -1.15 8.11
N TRP A 157 -4.42 -1.80 7.13
CA TRP A 157 -4.96 -3.17 7.29
C TRP A 157 -3.87 -4.18 7.64
N LEU A 158 -2.75 -4.14 6.92
CA LEU A 158 -1.63 -5.04 7.16
C LEU A 158 -0.99 -4.79 8.53
N SER A 159 -0.89 -3.53 8.96
CA SER A 159 -0.24 -3.17 10.23
C SER A 159 -1.14 -3.36 11.46
N SER A 160 -2.46 -3.32 11.29
CA SER A 160 -3.45 -3.52 12.36
C SER A 160 -3.91 -4.97 12.53
N GLY A 161 -3.30 -5.91 11.80
CA GLY A 161 -3.62 -7.34 11.89
C GLY A 161 -4.98 -7.71 11.30
N VAL A 162 -5.44 -6.97 10.28
CA VAL A 162 -6.61 -7.37 9.48
C VAL A 162 -6.29 -8.64 8.69
N LEU A 163 -5.09 -8.75 8.12
CA LEU A 163 -4.59 -10.01 7.55
C LEU A 163 -4.04 -10.91 8.67
N ARG A 164 -4.54 -12.14 8.76
CA ARG A 164 -4.17 -13.10 9.80
C ARG A 164 -3.80 -14.44 9.21
N ARG A 165 -2.86 -15.12 9.85
CA ARG A 165 -2.67 -16.55 9.61
C ARG A 165 -3.81 -17.29 10.29
N LYS A 166 -4.38 -18.27 9.60
CA LYS A 166 -5.35 -19.19 10.20
C LYS A 166 -4.70 -19.87 11.39
N ALA A 167 -5.41 -19.93 12.51
CA ALA A 167 -4.99 -20.79 13.60
C ALA A 167 -4.96 -22.24 13.07
N ASN A 168 -3.86 -22.96 13.29
CA ASN A 168 -3.88 -24.40 13.07
C ASN A 168 -4.95 -25.00 13.99
N PRO A 169 -5.84 -25.86 13.49
CA PRO A 169 -6.79 -26.59 14.35
C PRO A 169 -6.06 -27.47 15.37
#